data_AF-A0A179S8U4-F1
#
_entry.id   AF-A0A179S8U4-F1
#
_cell.length_a   1.000
_cell.length_b   1.000
_cell.length_c   1.000
_cell.angle_alpha   90.00
_cell.angle_beta   90.00
_cell.angle_gamma   90.00
#
_symmetry.space_group_name_H-M   'P 1'
#
loop_
_entity.id
_entity.type
_entity.pdbx_description
1 polymer ?
#
loop_
_entity_poly.entity_id
_entity_poly.type
_entity_poly.pdbx_seq_one_letter_code
_entity_poly.pdbx_strand_id
1 'polypeptide(L)'
;MAVLSDLGAQLAAWEDAYVSAVGFERYWRASAWTASEAAKTVAVRMRAATMEVIDRPTPWIGRAWQYTSALSRGTRPSDTVSADAFALDDQSVVMKYLRGDGPQVRLPGDVGLSRDRILVPNWRNLETTQRIKPNRHGNLPGGVAARLKREAAGTAARRRIRGRWGVYEGKIAVGGSRVMGYIARPPPRVKKPEGKNRRMVWRNVRRPRLLLAAIPQATYRPILQRRWVEAQQEALAAVPGIMAAQLEENLRHVAARGRLDQAAALNRALEAIQRAGVSGREDQTRALLAQARSLLHSAGRTARTRMRPNFRTSDLHPLPLRVWKSRSTWSAVRH
;
A
#
# COMPACT_ATOMS: atom_id res chain seq x y z
N MET A 1 -12.96 -7.76 -1.63
CA MET A 1 -13.57 -6.45 -1.91
C MET A 1 -12.46 -5.42 -1.90
N ALA A 2 -12.03 -4.93 -3.06
CA ALA A 2 -11.19 -3.75 -3.11
C ALA A 2 -12.09 -2.58 -2.70
N VAL A 3 -11.83 -1.96 -1.56
CA VAL A 3 -12.40 -0.65 -1.25
C VAL A 3 -11.70 0.32 -2.19
N LEU A 4 -12.19 0.38 -3.44
CA LEU A 4 -12.16 1.57 -4.26
C LEU A 4 -13.04 2.55 -3.48
N SER A 5 -12.43 3.30 -2.56
CA SER A 5 -13.12 4.43 -1.97
C SER A 5 -13.24 5.45 -3.10
N ASP A 6 -14.38 5.40 -3.79
CA ASP A 6 -14.72 6.26 -4.91
C ASP A 6 -14.64 7.71 -4.43
N LEU A 7 -13.60 8.41 -4.86
CA LEU A 7 -13.42 9.83 -4.61
C LEU A 7 -14.38 10.67 -5.46
N GLY A 8 -15.06 10.06 -6.44
CA GLY A 8 -15.90 10.72 -7.44
C GLY A 8 -16.91 11.67 -6.81
N ALA A 9 -17.70 11.22 -5.82
CA ALA A 9 -18.68 12.09 -5.17
C ALA A 9 -18.02 13.30 -4.45
N GLN A 10 -16.88 13.08 -3.78
CA GLN A 10 -16.17 14.16 -3.09
C GLN A 10 -15.54 15.14 -4.06
N LEU A 11 -14.95 14.65 -5.16
CA LEU A 11 -14.34 15.49 -6.19
C LEU A 11 -15.40 16.25 -7.00
N ALA A 12 -16.53 15.62 -7.32
CA ALA A 12 -17.65 16.24 -8.04
C ALA A 12 -18.23 17.44 -7.27
N ALA A 13 -18.23 17.39 -5.94
CA ALA A 13 -18.66 18.52 -5.10
C ALA A 13 -17.83 19.81 -5.30
N TRP A 14 -16.64 19.71 -5.89
CA TRP A 14 -15.77 20.85 -6.20
C TRP A 14 -15.86 21.33 -7.65
N GLU A 15 -16.57 20.60 -8.52
CA GLU A 15 -16.56 20.86 -9.97
C GLU A 15 -17.04 22.28 -10.29
N ASP A 16 -18.25 22.64 -9.85
CA ASP A 16 -18.83 23.97 -10.10
C ASP A 16 -17.92 25.09 -9.62
N ALA A 17 -17.30 24.92 -8.46
CA ALA A 17 -16.41 25.91 -7.85
C ALA A 17 -15.14 26.12 -8.69
N TYR A 18 -14.52 25.03 -9.16
CA TYR A 18 -13.33 25.13 -9.98
C TYR A 18 -13.65 25.60 -11.41
N VAL A 19 -14.65 25.01 -12.05
CA VAL A 19 -15.00 25.30 -13.45
C VAL A 19 -15.37 26.76 -13.60
N SER A 20 -16.17 27.31 -12.67
CA SER A 20 -16.55 28.73 -12.69
C SER A 20 -15.40 29.69 -12.38
N ALA A 21 -14.41 29.28 -11.58
CA ALA A 21 -13.37 30.18 -11.11
C ALA A 21 -12.08 30.13 -11.96
N VAL A 22 -11.69 28.94 -12.41
CA VAL A 22 -10.38 28.69 -13.04
C VAL A 22 -10.45 27.78 -14.28
N GLY A 23 -11.63 27.24 -14.59
CA GLY A 23 -11.89 26.40 -15.76
C GLY A 23 -11.68 24.90 -15.53
N PHE A 24 -12.29 24.10 -16.41
CA PHE A 24 -12.34 22.64 -16.31
C PHE A 24 -10.97 21.96 -16.33
N GLU A 25 -10.02 22.44 -17.16
CA GLU A 25 -8.68 21.84 -17.22
C GLU A 25 -7.97 21.88 -15.85
N ARG A 26 -8.21 22.93 -15.06
CA ARG A 26 -7.63 23.07 -13.73
C ARG A 26 -8.37 22.23 -12.69
N TYR A 27 -9.69 22.12 -12.79
CA TYR A 27 -10.48 21.18 -12.00
C TYR A 27 -9.96 19.75 -12.16
N TRP A 28 -9.81 19.31 -13.42
CA TRP A 28 -9.34 17.98 -13.74
C TRP A 28 -7.93 17.71 -13.17
N ARG A 29 -6.99 18.65 -13.35
CA ARG A 29 -5.64 18.52 -12.78
C ARG A 29 -5.65 18.46 -11.26
N ALA A 30 -6.47 19.28 -10.60
CA ALA A 30 -6.59 19.26 -9.15
C ALA A 30 -7.20 17.94 -8.64
N SER A 31 -8.18 17.39 -9.36
CA SER A 31 -8.77 16.08 -9.06
C SER A 31 -7.74 14.97 -9.22
N ALA A 32 -6.95 14.99 -10.29
CA ALA A 32 -5.88 14.02 -10.52
C ALA A 32 -4.75 14.12 -9.48
N TRP A 33 -4.36 15.34 -9.10
CA TRP A 33 -3.43 15.56 -8.01
C TRP A 33 -3.96 14.99 -6.68
N THR A 34 -5.22 15.30 -6.36
CA THR A 34 -5.85 14.87 -5.10
C THR A 34 -5.98 13.36 -5.01
N ALA A 35 -6.38 12.69 -6.09
CA ALA A 35 -6.41 11.23 -6.16
C ALA A 35 -5.01 10.63 -5.93
N SER A 36 -3.97 11.23 -6.53
CA SER A 36 -2.59 10.78 -6.37
C SER A 36 -2.09 10.94 -4.93
N GLU A 37 -2.37 12.07 -4.28
CA GLU A 37 -1.99 12.31 -2.88
C GLU A 37 -2.79 11.42 -1.91
N ALA A 38 -4.05 11.12 -2.19
CA ALA A 38 -4.84 10.16 -1.42
C ALA A 38 -4.22 8.76 -1.49
N ALA A 39 -3.91 8.26 -2.70
CA ALA A 39 -3.27 6.96 -2.90
C ALA A 39 -1.89 6.88 -2.22
N LYS A 40 -1.07 7.93 -2.37
CA LYS A 40 0.22 8.07 -1.69
C LYS A 40 0.09 8.05 -0.16
N THR A 41 -0.90 8.75 0.39
CA THR A 41 -1.17 8.78 1.84
C THR A 41 -1.44 7.37 2.35
N VAL A 42 -2.31 6.61 1.67
CA VAL A 42 -2.59 5.21 2.01
C VAL A 42 -1.30 4.37 1.96
N ALA A 43 -0.53 4.46 0.88
CA ALA A 43 0.69 3.68 0.72
C ALA A 43 1.74 3.98 1.81
N VAL A 44 1.92 5.26 2.18
CA VAL A 44 2.85 5.69 3.23
C VAL A 44 2.39 5.19 4.60
N ARG A 45 1.11 5.33 4.93
CA ARG A 45 0.54 4.85 6.20
C ARG A 45 0.64 3.34 6.32
N MET A 46 0.32 2.62 5.26
CA MET A 46 0.43 1.16 5.24
C MET A 46 1.87 0.67 5.35
N ARG A 47 2.83 1.40 4.76
CA ARG A 47 4.25 1.13 4.96
C ARG A 47 4.64 1.27 6.43
N ALA A 48 4.22 2.34 7.10
CA ALA A 48 4.48 2.53 8.52
C ALA A 48 3.82 1.44 9.38
N ALA A 49 2.54 1.14 9.14
CA ALA A 49 1.80 0.10 9.84
C ALA A 49 2.44 -1.29 9.67
N THR A 50 2.96 -1.61 8.48
CA THR A 50 3.66 -2.86 8.21
C THR A 50 4.91 -3.00 9.08
N MET A 51 5.65 -1.91 9.25
CA MET A 51 6.87 -1.90 10.06
C MET A 51 6.60 -1.94 11.56
N GLU A 52 5.43 -1.44 11.99
CA GLU A 52 4.98 -1.46 13.39
C GLU A 52 4.45 -2.84 13.80
N VAL A 53 3.60 -3.45 12.96
CA VAL A 53 2.83 -4.64 13.33
C VAL A 53 3.59 -5.94 13.12
N ILE A 54 4.50 -5.99 12.14
CA ILE A 54 5.27 -7.20 11.84
C ILE A 54 6.51 -7.23 12.73
N ASP A 55 6.69 -8.30 13.51
CA ASP A 55 7.93 -8.51 14.25
C ASP A 55 9.11 -8.71 13.27
N ARG A 56 10.15 -7.87 13.40
CA ARG A 56 11.37 -7.87 12.58
C ARG A 56 11.07 -7.86 11.07
N PRO A 57 10.44 -6.79 10.55
CA PRO A 57 10.11 -6.70 9.13
C PRO A 57 11.39 -6.68 8.29
N THR A 58 11.42 -7.44 7.20
CA THR A 58 12.54 -7.41 6.26
C THR A 58 12.46 -6.15 5.38
N PRO A 59 13.57 -5.65 4.83
CA PRO A 59 13.53 -4.54 3.87
C PRO A 59 12.62 -4.82 2.66
N TRP A 60 12.50 -6.10 2.26
CA TRP A 60 11.60 -6.54 1.19
C TRP A 60 10.11 -6.36 1.57
N ILE A 61 9.74 -6.67 2.82
CA ILE A 61 8.40 -6.44 3.38
C ILE A 61 8.13 -4.93 3.54
N GLY A 62 9.11 -4.17 4.01
CA GLY A 62 8.98 -2.72 4.20
C GLY A 62 8.74 -1.94 2.90
N ARG A 63 8.97 -2.54 1.73
CA ARG A 63 8.69 -1.94 0.41
C ARG A 63 7.42 -2.46 -0.25
N ALA A 64 6.61 -3.25 0.46
CA ALA A 64 5.44 -3.91 -0.11
C ALA A 64 4.40 -2.93 -0.69
N TRP A 65 4.21 -1.76 -0.08
CA TRP A 65 3.18 -0.80 -0.47
C TRP A 65 3.71 0.26 -1.45
N GLN A 66 3.02 0.39 -2.57
CA GLN A 66 3.25 1.39 -3.60
C GLN A 66 1.94 2.09 -4.01
N TYR A 67 2.07 3.11 -4.84
CA TYR A 67 0.91 3.80 -5.41
C TYR A 67 1.16 4.20 -6.86
N THR A 68 0.09 4.31 -7.64
CA THR A 68 0.09 4.94 -8.98
C THR A 68 -0.33 6.40 -8.87
N SER A 69 0.20 7.24 -9.75
CA SER A 69 -0.18 8.65 -9.88
C SER A 69 -1.14 8.80 -11.06
N ALA A 70 -2.21 9.57 -10.87
CA ALA A 70 -3.11 9.95 -11.96
C ALA A 70 -2.46 10.96 -12.92
N LEU A 71 -1.45 11.71 -12.45
CA LEU A 71 -0.67 12.63 -13.26
C LEU A 71 0.65 11.96 -13.66
N SER A 72 0.76 11.52 -14.91
CA SER A 72 2.00 11.08 -15.53
C SER A 72 2.45 12.05 -16.62
N ARG A 73 3.69 11.93 -17.09
CA ARG A 73 4.24 12.87 -18.08
C ARG A 73 3.47 12.72 -19.39
N GLY A 74 2.79 13.80 -19.82
CA GLY A 74 2.02 13.82 -21.06
C GLY A 74 0.55 13.42 -20.91
N THR A 75 0.06 13.16 -19.69
CA THR A 75 -1.38 12.93 -19.46
C THR A 75 -2.18 14.17 -19.85
N ARG A 76 -3.09 14.01 -20.80
CA ARG A 76 -4.09 15.02 -21.16
C ARG A 76 -5.34 14.84 -20.31
N PRO A 77 -6.19 15.86 -20.19
CA PRO A 77 -7.51 15.69 -19.62
C PRO A 77 -8.22 14.52 -20.31
N SER A 78 -8.58 13.52 -19.52
CA SER A 78 -9.33 12.33 -19.93
C SER A 78 -10.55 12.18 -19.03
N ASP A 79 -11.55 11.45 -19.50
CA ASP A 79 -12.80 11.24 -18.76
C ASP A 79 -12.58 10.49 -17.43
N THR A 80 -11.45 9.81 -17.27
CA THR A 80 -11.14 9.06 -16.05
C THR A 80 -9.89 9.58 -15.36
N VAL A 81 -10.01 9.81 -14.05
CA VAL A 81 -8.91 10.07 -13.11
C VAL A 81 -8.78 8.84 -12.21
N SER A 82 -7.64 8.16 -12.25
CA SER A 82 -7.39 6.98 -11.42
C SER A 82 -6.02 7.03 -10.77
N ALA A 83 -5.98 6.71 -9.49
CA ALA A 83 -4.78 6.52 -8.70
C ALA A 83 -5.05 5.42 -7.67
N ASP A 84 -4.11 4.50 -7.52
CA ASP A 84 -4.30 3.28 -6.74
C ASP A 84 -3.20 3.15 -5.69
N ALA A 85 -3.55 2.68 -4.49
CA ALA A 85 -2.58 2.19 -3.51
C ALA A 85 -2.62 0.66 -3.52
N PHE A 86 -1.49 0.02 -3.76
CA PHE A 86 -1.42 -1.42 -3.97
C PHE A 86 -0.22 -2.06 -3.25
N ALA A 87 -0.32 -3.37 -3.04
CA ALA A 87 0.81 -4.18 -2.61
C ALA A 87 1.49 -4.77 -3.86
N LEU A 88 2.82 -4.73 -3.92
CA LEU A 88 3.61 -5.34 -4.99
C LEU A 88 3.30 -6.84 -5.16
N ASP A 89 3.33 -7.35 -6.39
CA ASP A 89 2.91 -8.71 -6.73
C ASP A 89 3.64 -9.79 -5.92
N ASP A 90 4.96 -9.72 -5.79
CA ASP A 90 5.75 -10.68 -5.02
C ASP A 90 5.35 -10.69 -3.53
N GLN A 91 5.06 -9.51 -2.97
CA GLN A 91 4.65 -9.34 -1.59
C GLN A 91 3.15 -9.59 -1.37
N SER A 92 2.34 -9.50 -2.42
CA SER A 92 0.88 -9.59 -2.37
C SER A 92 0.40 -10.91 -1.77
N VAL A 93 1.15 -11.99 -2.00
CA VAL A 93 0.86 -13.32 -1.47
C VAL A 93 0.86 -13.35 0.07
N VAL A 94 1.76 -12.59 0.70
CA VAL A 94 1.81 -12.45 2.16
C VAL A 94 0.85 -11.37 2.62
N MET A 95 0.82 -10.23 1.91
CA MET A 95 0.03 -9.07 2.29
C MET A 95 -1.47 -9.32 2.22
N LYS A 96 -1.97 -10.19 1.33
CA LYS A 96 -3.41 -10.55 1.28
C LYS A 96 -3.89 -11.15 2.59
N TYR A 97 -3.07 -12.00 3.22
CA TYR A 97 -3.39 -12.64 4.50
C TYR A 97 -3.25 -11.66 5.68
N LEU A 98 -2.37 -10.67 5.56
CA LEU A 98 -2.21 -9.64 6.59
C LEU A 98 -3.31 -8.58 6.51
N ARG A 99 -3.68 -8.15 5.30
CA ARG A 99 -4.74 -7.15 5.07
C ARG A 99 -6.15 -7.72 5.25
N GLY A 100 -6.34 -9.01 5.02
CA GLY A 100 -7.66 -9.63 5.12
C GLY A 100 -8.41 -9.71 3.80
N ASP A 101 -7.71 -9.71 2.66
CA ASP A 101 -8.38 -9.84 1.37
C ASP A 101 -8.74 -11.28 1.07
N GLY A 102 -10.03 -11.51 0.90
CA GLY A 102 -10.55 -12.82 0.53
C GLY A 102 -10.40 -13.85 1.64
N PRO A 103 -10.48 -15.14 1.29
CA PRO A 103 -10.40 -16.23 2.26
C PRO A 103 -9.08 -16.19 3.03
N GLN A 104 -9.16 -16.08 4.35
CA GLN A 104 -8.00 -16.11 5.25
C GLN A 104 -7.51 -17.54 5.51
N VAL A 105 -7.62 -18.39 4.50
CA VAL A 105 -7.25 -19.80 4.53
C VAL A 105 -6.16 -19.99 3.50
N ARG A 106 -4.98 -20.38 3.98
CA ARG A 106 -3.86 -20.78 3.15
C ARG A 106 -3.95 -22.25 2.86
N LEU A 107 -3.84 -22.59 1.58
CA LEU A 107 -3.73 -23.95 1.11
C LEU A 107 -2.26 -24.32 0.88
N PRO A 108 -1.94 -25.62 0.76
CA PRO A 108 -0.63 -26.05 0.35
C PRO A 108 -0.29 -25.54 -1.05
N GLY A 109 0.97 -25.17 -1.29
CA GLY A 109 1.43 -24.63 -2.57
C GLY A 109 1.45 -23.10 -2.68
N ASP A 110 0.75 -22.37 -1.80
CA ASP A 110 0.71 -20.90 -1.84
C ASP A 110 2.07 -20.22 -1.60
N VAL A 111 2.93 -20.78 -0.73
CA VAL A 111 4.31 -20.32 -0.52
C VAL A 111 5.21 -21.47 -0.03
N GLY A 112 6.42 -21.57 -0.60
CA GLY A 112 7.49 -22.46 -0.13
C GLY A 112 7.67 -23.77 -0.92
N LEU A 113 8.76 -24.49 -0.61
CA LEU A 113 9.25 -25.67 -1.37
C LEU A 113 8.37 -26.93 -1.26
N SER A 114 7.38 -26.98 -0.37
CA SER A 114 6.47 -28.13 -0.25
C SER A 114 5.13 -27.77 -0.90
N ARG A 115 4.94 -28.24 -2.13
CA ARG A 115 3.77 -27.91 -2.95
C ARG A 115 2.46 -28.56 -2.46
N ASP A 116 2.58 -29.59 -1.63
CA ASP A 116 1.51 -30.51 -1.26
C ASP A 116 1.04 -30.38 0.20
N ARG A 117 1.82 -29.74 1.08
CA ARG A 117 1.46 -29.56 2.50
C ARG A 117 2.10 -28.33 3.15
N ILE A 118 1.48 -27.82 4.21
CA ILE A 118 2.09 -26.79 5.07
C ILE A 118 2.82 -27.49 6.22
N LEU A 119 4.11 -27.19 6.39
CA LEU A 119 4.94 -27.80 7.43
C LEU A 119 5.16 -26.82 8.60
N VAL A 120 4.69 -27.19 9.79
CA VAL A 120 4.82 -26.39 11.02
C VAL A 120 5.89 -27.01 11.93
N PRO A 121 6.96 -26.28 12.29
CA PRO A 121 8.04 -26.81 13.10
C PRO A 121 7.67 -26.97 14.58
N ASN A 122 8.05 -28.10 15.17
CA ASN A 122 8.08 -28.30 16.61
C ASN A 122 9.52 -28.08 17.12
N TRP A 123 9.80 -26.86 17.56
CA TRP A 123 11.16 -26.43 17.92
C TRP A 123 11.80 -27.27 19.01
N ARG A 124 11.05 -27.60 20.06
CA ARG A 124 11.54 -28.43 21.17
C ARG A 124 12.02 -29.79 20.68
N ASN A 125 11.27 -30.43 19.78
CA ASN A 125 11.64 -31.74 19.24
C ASN A 125 12.78 -31.64 18.22
N LEU A 126 12.78 -30.62 17.36
CA LEU A 126 13.87 -30.33 16.43
C LEU A 126 15.20 -30.12 17.15
N GLU A 127 15.20 -29.36 18.23
CA GLU A 127 16.40 -29.12 19.03
C GLU A 127 16.86 -30.40 19.73
N THR A 128 15.94 -31.09 20.43
CA THR A 128 16.28 -32.28 21.24
C THR A 128 16.79 -33.46 20.39
N THR A 129 16.24 -33.64 19.18
CA THR A 129 16.50 -34.86 18.37
C THR A 129 17.42 -34.61 17.18
N GLN A 130 17.41 -33.39 16.62
CA GLN A 130 18.16 -33.03 15.42
C GLN A 130 19.24 -31.97 15.67
N ARG A 131 19.24 -31.35 16.86
CA ARG A 131 20.08 -30.19 17.21
C ARG A 131 19.85 -29.01 16.26
N ILE A 132 18.61 -28.83 15.82
CA ILE A 132 18.23 -27.71 14.96
C ILE A 132 17.56 -26.65 15.82
N LYS A 133 18.11 -25.43 15.75
CA LYS A 133 17.52 -24.23 16.34
C LYS A 133 16.88 -23.37 15.25
N PRO A 134 15.87 -22.56 15.58
CA PRO A 134 15.40 -21.54 14.67
C PRO A 134 16.55 -20.59 14.29
N ASN A 135 16.49 -20.02 13.09
CA ASN A 135 17.42 -18.97 12.69
C ASN A 135 17.13 -17.64 13.43
N ARG A 136 17.89 -16.59 13.16
CA ARG A 136 17.70 -15.24 13.76
C ARG A 136 16.28 -14.65 13.58
N HIS A 137 15.51 -15.19 12.64
CA HIS A 137 14.14 -14.78 12.31
C HIS A 137 13.07 -15.75 12.84
N GLY A 138 13.42 -16.71 13.71
CA GLY A 138 12.45 -17.70 14.21
C GLY A 138 12.08 -18.78 13.20
N ASN A 139 12.69 -18.78 12.01
CA ASN A 139 12.35 -19.66 10.89
C ASN A 139 13.24 -20.90 10.84
N LEU A 140 12.79 -21.90 10.08
CA LEU A 140 13.60 -23.09 9.79
C LEU A 140 14.83 -22.70 8.97
N PRO A 141 16.05 -23.07 9.40
CA PRO A 141 17.25 -22.76 8.63
C PRO A 141 17.18 -23.31 7.20
N GLY A 142 17.81 -22.60 6.26
CA GLY A 142 17.83 -22.97 4.85
C GLY A 142 18.29 -24.42 4.64
N GLY A 143 17.62 -25.13 3.74
CA GLY A 143 17.96 -26.51 3.39
C GLY A 143 17.60 -27.57 4.44
N VAL A 144 17.16 -27.20 5.66
CA VAL A 144 16.78 -28.17 6.70
C VAL A 144 15.57 -29.00 6.28
N ALA A 145 14.50 -28.39 5.75
CA ALA A 145 13.34 -29.13 5.28
C ALA A 145 13.71 -30.14 4.17
N ALA A 146 14.51 -29.71 3.20
CA ALA A 146 15.02 -30.58 2.14
C ALA A 146 15.93 -31.70 2.68
N ARG A 147 16.74 -31.41 3.71
CA ARG A 147 17.55 -32.42 4.41
C ARG A 147 16.66 -33.45 5.11
N LEU A 148 15.67 -33.02 5.88
CA LEU A 148 14.73 -33.91 6.57
C LEU A 148 13.94 -34.78 5.57
N LYS A 149 13.55 -34.20 4.43
CA LYS A 149 12.92 -34.94 3.33
C LYS A 149 13.83 -36.06 2.78
N ARG A 150 15.10 -35.75 2.51
CA ARG A 150 16.10 -36.74 2.06
C ARG A 150 16.37 -37.82 3.11
N GLU A 151 16.52 -37.43 4.37
CA GLU A 151 16.72 -38.37 5.48
C GLU A 151 15.49 -39.30 5.63
N ALA A 152 14.28 -38.77 5.48
CA ALA A 152 13.05 -39.57 5.51
C ALA A 152 12.92 -40.54 4.35
N ALA A 153 13.44 -40.19 3.16
CA ALA A 153 13.51 -41.05 1.99
C ALA A 153 14.62 -42.12 2.06
N GLY A 154 15.36 -42.20 3.17
CA GLY A 154 16.46 -43.16 3.34
C GLY A 154 17.73 -42.77 2.59
N THR A 155 17.79 -41.60 1.96
CA THR A 155 19.01 -41.07 1.36
C THR A 155 19.93 -40.57 2.48
N ALA A 156 20.77 -41.48 2.99
CA ALA A 156 21.63 -41.21 4.13
C ALA A 156 22.55 -40.00 3.85
N ALA A 157 22.59 -39.05 4.78
CA ALA A 157 23.70 -38.11 4.80
C ALA A 157 25.00 -38.91 4.93
N ARG A 158 25.98 -38.67 4.04
CA ARG A 158 27.31 -39.32 4.05
C ARG A 158 27.99 -39.32 5.43
N ARG A 159 27.61 -38.39 6.32
CA ARG A 159 28.16 -38.23 7.68
C ARG A 159 27.06 -38.44 8.72
N ARG A 160 27.14 -39.56 9.47
CA ARG A 160 26.25 -39.82 10.61
C ARG A 160 26.70 -38.98 11.80
N ILE A 161 25.92 -37.95 12.15
CA ILE A 161 26.21 -37.10 13.32
C ILE A 161 25.82 -37.88 14.59
N ARG A 162 26.80 -38.14 15.47
CA ARG A 162 26.60 -38.83 16.74
C ARG A 162 25.50 -38.14 17.56
N GLY A 163 24.53 -38.91 18.03
CA GLY A 163 23.43 -38.42 18.87
C GLY A 163 22.20 -37.89 18.12
N ARG A 164 22.24 -37.77 16.78
CA ARG A 164 21.06 -37.40 15.97
C ARG A 164 20.15 -38.61 15.76
N TRP A 165 18.85 -38.37 15.85
CA TRP A 165 17.82 -39.39 15.63
C TRP A 165 17.58 -39.56 14.13
N GLY A 166 17.26 -40.78 13.68
CA GLY A 166 16.81 -41.00 12.31
C GLY A 166 15.50 -40.25 12.05
N VAL A 167 15.15 -39.98 10.79
CA VAL A 167 13.90 -39.29 10.42
C VAL A 167 13.12 -40.18 9.47
N TYR A 168 11.80 -40.17 9.59
CA TYR A 168 10.89 -40.79 8.63
C TYR A 168 9.65 -39.92 8.47
N GLU A 169 8.94 -40.10 7.36
CA GLU A 169 7.66 -39.47 7.12
C GLU A 169 6.53 -40.42 7.52
N GLY A 170 5.52 -39.94 8.25
CA GLY A 170 4.39 -40.78 8.65
C GLY A 170 3.43 -40.11 9.61
N LYS A 171 2.46 -40.89 10.11
CA LYS A 171 1.45 -40.43 11.07
C LYS A 171 1.83 -40.84 12.49
N ILE A 172 1.76 -39.90 13.44
CA ILE A 172 1.95 -40.16 14.88
C ILE A 172 0.79 -39.57 15.69
N ALA A 173 0.41 -40.23 16.78
CA ALA A 173 -0.58 -39.71 17.71
C ALA A 173 0.02 -38.56 18.54
N VAL A 174 -0.60 -37.38 18.48
CA VAL A 174 -0.29 -36.20 19.29
C VAL A 174 -1.60 -35.68 19.88
N GLY A 175 -1.71 -35.69 21.21
CA GLY A 175 -2.90 -35.19 21.91
C GLY A 175 -4.21 -35.85 21.46
N GLY A 176 -4.21 -37.16 21.18
CA GLY A 176 -5.38 -37.92 20.72
C GLY A 176 -5.59 -37.93 19.20
N SER A 177 -4.96 -37.02 18.45
CA SER A 177 -5.12 -36.91 16.99
C SER A 177 -3.93 -37.50 16.22
N ARG A 178 -4.18 -38.14 15.07
CA ARG A 178 -3.12 -38.63 14.18
C ARG A 178 -2.62 -37.50 13.29
N VAL A 179 -1.44 -36.99 13.59
CA VAL A 179 -0.79 -35.91 12.83
C VAL A 179 0.23 -36.52 11.88
N MET A 180 0.14 -36.17 10.60
CA MET A 180 1.15 -36.53 9.61
C MET A 180 2.33 -35.58 9.77
N GLY A 181 3.56 -36.05 9.61
CA GLY A 181 4.71 -35.16 9.53
C GLY A 181 6.03 -35.86 9.32
N TYR A 182 7.10 -35.08 9.46
CA TYR A 182 8.44 -35.61 9.64
C TYR A 182 8.63 -35.97 11.11
N ILE A 183 9.02 -37.21 11.39
CA ILE A 183 9.07 -37.78 12.74
C ILE A 183 10.50 -38.28 13.00
N ALA A 184 11.05 -37.91 14.16
CA ALA A 184 12.30 -38.47 14.64
C ALA A 184 12.07 -39.90 15.17
N ARG A 185 12.79 -40.85 14.58
CA ARG A 185 12.91 -42.23 15.01
C ARG A 185 13.81 -42.30 16.25
N PRO A 186 13.34 -42.89 17.37
CA PRO A 186 14.18 -43.06 18.54
C PRO A 186 15.44 -43.86 18.19
N PRO A 187 16.58 -43.57 18.85
CA PRO A 187 17.78 -44.37 18.69
C PRO A 187 17.50 -45.84 19.04
N PRO A 188 18.30 -46.78 18.51
CA PRO A 188 18.10 -48.21 18.73
C PRO A 188 18.01 -48.54 20.23
N ARG A 189 17.29 -49.63 20.51
CA ARG A 189 16.95 -50.11 21.85
C ARG A 189 18.19 -50.14 22.75
N VAL A 190 18.01 -49.88 24.04
CA VAL A 190 19.06 -50.10 25.05
C VAL A 190 18.72 -51.39 25.77
N LYS A 191 19.72 -52.25 25.99
CA LYS A 191 19.55 -53.41 26.89
C LYS A 191 19.34 -52.89 28.30
N LYS A 192 18.20 -53.20 28.90
CA LYS A 192 17.93 -52.93 30.32
C LYS A 192 17.70 -54.25 31.05
N PRO A 193 18.18 -54.40 32.30
CA PRO A 193 17.87 -55.57 33.10
C PRO A 193 16.37 -55.55 33.47
N GLU A 194 15.70 -56.68 33.31
CA GLU A 194 14.28 -56.86 33.60
C GLU A 194 14.05 -58.10 34.47
N GLY A 195 13.18 -57.97 35.49
CA GLY A 195 12.87 -59.03 36.46
C GLY A 195 13.95 -59.28 37.53
N LYS A 196 13.63 -60.17 38.50
CA LYS A 196 14.53 -60.56 39.60
C LYS A 196 15.83 -61.24 39.09
N ASN A 197 15.79 -61.84 37.90
CA ASN A 197 16.94 -62.53 37.28
C ASN A 197 17.80 -61.62 36.38
N ARG A 198 17.58 -60.30 36.36
CA ARG A 198 18.34 -59.31 35.56
C ARG A 198 18.51 -59.68 34.08
N ARG A 199 17.51 -60.33 33.47
CA ARG A 199 17.59 -60.70 32.04
C ARG A 199 17.62 -59.42 31.20
N MET A 200 18.61 -59.31 30.32
CA MET A 200 18.79 -58.11 29.49
C MET A 200 17.76 -58.09 28.36
N VAL A 201 16.76 -57.21 28.47
CA VAL A 201 15.73 -57.02 27.45
C VAL A 201 16.00 -55.73 26.68
N TRP A 202 15.92 -55.81 25.34
CA TRP A 202 16.00 -54.63 24.49
C TRP A 202 14.71 -53.83 24.59
N ARG A 203 14.76 -52.66 25.24
CA ARG A 203 13.60 -51.75 25.32
C ARG A 203 13.81 -50.49 24.48
N ASN A 204 12.74 -50.05 23.81
CA ASN A 204 12.68 -48.72 23.21
C ASN A 204 12.60 -47.71 24.37
N VAL A 205 13.71 -47.04 24.68
CA VAL A 205 13.78 -46.13 25.84
C VAL A 205 13.05 -44.81 25.58
N ARG A 206 12.70 -44.50 24.32
CA ARG A 206 12.07 -43.23 23.95
C ARG A 206 11.01 -43.43 22.87
N ARG A 207 10.00 -42.56 22.87
CA ARG A 207 8.92 -42.52 21.88
C ARG A 207 9.34 -41.67 20.66
N PRO A 208 8.78 -41.95 19.47
CA PRO A 208 8.97 -41.08 18.31
C PRO A 208 8.48 -39.65 18.58
N ARG A 209 9.09 -38.66 17.93
CA ARG A 209 8.82 -37.24 18.17
C ARG A 209 8.54 -36.52 16.87
N LEU A 210 7.39 -35.83 16.81
CA LEU A 210 7.02 -35.02 15.64
C LEU A 210 7.96 -33.81 15.51
N LEU A 211 8.62 -33.68 14.36
CA LEU A 211 9.56 -32.60 14.04
C LEU A 211 8.88 -31.48 13.29
N LEU A 212 8.17 -31.83 12.22
CA LEU A 212 7.40 -30.91 11.40
C LEU A 212 6.00 -31.51 11.24
N ALA A 213 4.96 -30.83 11.71
CA ALA A 213 3.58 -31.22 11.50
C ALA A 213 3.14 -30.80 10.10
N ALA A 214 2.56 -31.72 9.32
CA ALA A 214 1.88 -31.39 8.08
C ALA A 214 0.42 -31.04 8.40
N ILE A 215 0.02 -29.82 8.05
CA ILE A 215 -1.37 -29.37 8.16
C ILE A 215 -1.96 -29.16 6.75
N PRO A 216 -3.25 -29.49 6.54
CA PRO A 216 -3.90 -29.39 5.24
C PRO A 216 -4.22 -27.94 4.87
N GLN A 217 -4.44 -27.08 5.87
CA GLN A 217 -4.69 -25.65 5.66
C GLN A 217 -4.24 -24.88 6.90
N ALA A 218 -4.01 -23.57 6.75
CA ALA A 218 -3.73 -22.66 7.85
C ALA A 218 -4.65 -21.45 7.78
N THR A 219 -5.32 -21.13 8.88
CA THR A 219 -6.13 -19.92 8.99
C THR A 219 -5.28 -18.77 9.52
N TYR A 220 -5.33 -17.63 8.83
CA TYR A 220 -4.59 -16.43 9.20
C TYR A 220 -5.52 -15.40 9.84
N ARG A 221 -4.94 -14.60 10.74
CA ARG A 221 -5.60 -13.42 11.30
C ARG A 221 -5.14 -12.18 10.53
N PRO A 222 -6.05 -11.35 10.00
CA PRO A 222 -5.69 -10.19 9.21
C PRO A 222 -5.33 -8.99 10.09
N ILE A 223 -4.08 -8.95 10.55
CA ILE A 223 -3.59 -7.97 11.52
C ILE A 223 -3.44 -6.54 10.96
N LEU A 224 -3.38 -6.37 9.64
CA LEU A 224 -3.30 -5.05 8.97
C LEU A 224 -4.67 -4.52 8.53
N GLN A 225 -5.75 -5.30 8.65
CA GLN A 225 -7.08 -4.90 8.15
C GLN A 225 -7.55 -3.57 8.75
N ARG A 226 -7.42 -3.43 10.07
CA ARG A 226 -7.81 -2.19 10.77
C ARG A 226 -6.98 -1.00 10.28
N ARG A 227 -5.66 -1.17 10.16
CA ARG A 227 -4.73 -0.11 9.70
C ARG A 227 -5.03 0.31 8.27
N TRP A 228 -5.44 -0.63 7.42
CA TRP A 228 -5.87 -0.35 6.04
C TRP A 228 -7.11 0.55 6.02
N VAL A 229 -8.14 0.21 6.81
CA VAL A 229 -9.37 1.02 6.90
C VAL A 229 -9.07 2.41 7.46
N GLU A 230 -8.26 2.51 8.52
CA GLU A 230 -7.83 3.79 9.10
C GLU A 230 -7.10 4.67 8.06
N ALA A 231 -6.17 4.09 7.29
CA ALA A 231 -5.44 4.81 6.27
C ALA A 231 -6.34 5.33 5.13
N GLN A 232 -7.36 4.54 4.73
CA GLN A 232 -8.34 4.97 3.73
C GLN A 232 -9.22 6.11 4.24
N GLN A 233 -9.70 6.01 5.49
CA GLN A 233 -10.50 7.07 6.12
C GLN A 233 -9.71 8.37 6.25
N GLU A 234 -8.43 8.30 6.64
CA GLU A 234 -7.56 9.47 6.72
C GLU A 234 -7.34 10.12 5.35
N ALA A 235 -7.09 9.31 4.31
CA ALA A 235 -6.93 9.80 2.95
C ALA A 235 -8.21 10.49 2.45
N LEU A 236 -9.37 9.90 2.70
CA LEU A 236 -10.68 10.48 2.37
C LEU A 236 -10.93 11.80 3.11
N ALA A 237 -10.64 11.86 4.41
CA ALA A 237 -10.82 13.06 5.21
C ALA A 237 -9.91 14.23 4.76
N ALA A 238 -8.79 13.93 4.10
CA ALA A 238 -7.86 14.94 3.59
C ALA A 238 -8.30 15.58 2.26
N VAL A 239 -9.16 14.92 1.47
CA VAL A 239 -9.55 15.35 0.12
C VAL A 239 -10.07 16.79 0.05
N PRO A 240 -11.02 17.22 0.91
CA PRO A 240 -11.51 18.60 0.87
C PRO A 240 -10.40 19.64 1.10
N GLY A 241 -9.46 19.34 2.01
CA GLY A 241 -8.34 20.23 2.29
C GLY A 241 -7.34 20.33 1.14
N ILE A 242 -7.08 19.22 0.43
CA ILE A 242 -6.19 19.20 -0.74
C ILE A 242 -6.82 19.97 -1.90
N MET A 243 -8.11 19.75 -2.18
CA MET A 243 -8.85 20.50 -3.20
C MET A 243 -8.90 21.99 -2.87
N ALA A 244 -9.21 22.39 -1.64
CA ALA A 244 -9.20 23.80 -1.25
C ALA A 244 -7.85 24.47 -1.51
N ALA A 245 -6.74 23.82 -1.11
CA ALA A 245 -5.39 24.34 -1.31
C ALA A 245 -5.04 24.47 -2.80
N GLN A 246 -5.42 23.49 -3.62
CA GLN A 246 -5.19 23.54 -5.07
C GLN A 246 -6.02 24.63 -5.76
N LEU A 247 -7.27 24.86 -5.33
CA LEU A 247 -8.09 25.94 -5.86
C LEU A 247 -7.47 27.30 -5.55
N GLU A 248 -7.02 27.48 -4.32
CA GLU A 248 -6.34 28.70 -3.87
C GLU A 248 -5.06 28.97 -4.67
N GLU A 249 -4.19 27.97 -4.83
CA GLU A 249 -2.97 28.10 -5.63
C GLU A 249 -3.29 28.50 -7.08
N ASN A 250 -4.31 27.89 -7.67
CA ASN A 250 -4.75 28.22 -9.01
C ASN A 250 -5.26 29.65 -9.13
N LEU A 251 -6.06 30.11 -8.17
CA LEU A 251 -6.56 31.48 -8.10
C LEU A 251 -5.42 32.50 -7.97
N ARG A 252 -4.44 32.23 -7.09
CA ARG A 252 -3.22 33.07 -6.96
C ARG A 252 -2.47 33.16 -8.29
N HIS A 253 -2.31 32.04 -8.99
CA HIS A 253 -1.64 32.03 -10.29
C HIS A 253 -2.42 32.85 -11.34
N VAL A 254 -3.75 32.71 -11.42
CA VAL A 254 -4.54 33.47 -12.39
C VAL A 254 -4.51 34.97 -12.07
N ALA A 255 -4.57 35.34 -10.79
CA ALA A 255 -4.46 36.71 -10.33
C ALA A 255 -3.11 37.34 -10.72
N ALA A 256 -2.01 36.61 -10.55
CA ALA A 256 -0.67 37.05 -10.97
C ALA A 256 -0.56 37.28 -12.49
N ARG A 257 -1.39 36.62 -13.31
CA ARG A 257 -1.44 36.81 -14.77
C ARG A 257 -2.40 37.91 -15.22
N GLY A 258 -3.07 38.62 -14.30
CA GLY A 258 -3.94 39.76 -14.62
C GLY A 258 -5.23 39.41 -15.38
N ARG A 259 -5.72 38.17 -15.27
CA ARG A 259 -6.83 37.63 -16.09
C ARG A 259 -8.19 37.47 -15.39
N LEU A 260 -8.46 38.17 -14.27
CA LEU A 260 -9.72 37.93 -13.54
C LEU A 260 -10.49 39.21 -13.19
N ASP A 261 -11.80 39.14 -13.40
CA ASP A 261 -12.85 39.87 -12.69
C ASP A 261 -13.02 39.22 -11.29
N GLN A 262 -12.06 39.50 -10.40
CA GLN A 262 -11.64 38.63 -9.29
C GLN A 262 -12.59 38.43 -8.11
N ALA A 263 -13.54 39.34 -7.82
CA ALA A 263 -14.27 39.28 -6.55
C ALA A 263 -15.39 38.23 -6.53
N ALA A 264 -16.11 38.05 -7.64
CA ALA A 264 -17.26 37.15 -7.72
C ALA A 264 -16.86 35.68 -7.87
N ALA A 265 -15.76 35.40 -8.57
CA ALA A 265 -15.20 34.04 -8.68
C ALA A 265 -14.61 33.56 -7.35
N LEU A 266 -13.92 34.47 -6.63
CA LEU A 266 -13.40 34.14 -5.30
C LEU A 266 -14.52 33.89 -4.29
N ASN A 267 -15.54 34.76 -4.25
CA ASN A 267 -16.67 34.56 -3.33
C ASN A 267 -17.42 33.24 -3.59
N ARG A 268 -17.62 32.84 -4.86
CA ARG A 268 -18.25 31.55 -5.20
C ARG A 268 -17.39 30.34 -4.81
N ALA A 269 -16.08 30.42 -5.01
CA ALA A 269 -15.14 29.39 -4.56
C ALA A 269 -15.16 29.24 -3.03
N LEU A 270 -15.23 30.36 -2.31
CA LEU A 270 -15.30 30.40 -0.85
C LEU A 270 -16.62 29.84 -0.30
N GLU A 271 -17.74 30.12 -0.95
CA GLU A 271 -19.05 29.53 -0.62
C GLU A 271 -19.07 28.01 -0.85
N ALA A 272 -18.40 27.52 -1.90
CA ALA A 272 -18.27 26.09 -2.14
C ALA A 272 -17.43 25.39 -1.06
N ILE A 273 -16.33 26.01 -0.62
CA ILE A 273 -15.52 25.51 0.50
C ILE A 273 -16.34 25.44 1.80
N GLN A 274 -17.20 26.44 2.05
CA GLN A 274 -18.10 26.44 3.21
C GLN A 274 -19.20 25.37 3.09
N ARG A 275 -19.80 25.21 1.91
CA ARG A 275 -20.82 24.17 1.65
C ARG A 275 -20.26 22.75 1.72
N ALA A 276 -19.00 22.53 1.35
CA ALA A 276 -18.34 21.24 1.43
C ALA A 276 -18.09 20.77 2.88
N GLY A 277 -18.41 21.58 3.90
CA GLY A 277 -18.48 21.13 5.28
C GLY A 277 -17.14 20.60 5.81
N VAL A 278 -16.05 21.35 5.64
CA VAL A 278 -14.74 21.02 6.23
C VAL A 278 -14.78 21.25 7.75
N SER A 279 -15.57 20.46 8.47
CA SER A 279 -15.65 20.46 9.92
C SER A 279 -14.34 19.88 10.47
N GLY A 280 -13.51 20.74 11.06
CA GLY A 280 -12.23 20.35 11.68
C GLY A 280 -11.04 21.21 11.27
N ARG A 281 -11.18 22.07 10.26
CA ARG A 281 -10.18 23.09 9.88
C ARG A 281 -10.82 24.45 9.63
N GLU A 282 -11.91 24.77 10.34
CA GLU A 282 -12.58 26.06 10.18
C GLU A 282 -11.63 27.24 10.36
N ASP A 283 -10.70 27.16 11.31
CA ASP A 283 -9.71 28.21 11.55
C ASP A 283 -8.68 28.30 10.44
N GLN A 284 -8.28 27.18 9.85
CA GLN A 284 -7.38 27.15 8.70
C GLN A 284 -8.09 27.69 7.46
N THR A 285 -9.32 27.27 7.22
CA THR A 285 -10.18 27.80 6.15
C THR A 285 -10.46 29.30 6.36
N ARG A 286 -10.72 29.76 7.59
CA ARG A 286 -10.88 31.18 7.95
C ARG A 286 -9.59 31.98 7.77
N ALA A 287 -8.44 31.42 8.11
CA ALA A 287 -7.14 32.06 7.90
C ALA A 287 -6.82 32.19 6.40
N LEU A 288 -7.10 31.16 5.61
CA LEU A 288 -6.98 31.18 4.14
C LEU A 288 -7.98 32.17 3.53
N LEU A 289 -9.22 32.22 4.02
CA LEU A 289 -10.24 33.23 3.69
C LEU A 289 -9.73 34.66 3.92
N ALA A 290 -9.10 34.91 5.07
CA ALA A 290 -8.53 36.22 5.40
C ALA A 290 -7.35 36.57 4.50
N GLN A 291 -6.47 35.62 4.18
CA GLN A 291 -5.37 35.82 3.24
C GLN A 291 -5.86 36.11 1.81
N ALA A 292 -6.83 35.35 1.31
CA ALA A 292 -7.37 35.56 -0.03
C ALA A 292 -8.07 36.93 -0.17
N ARG A 293 -8.84 37.35 0.86
CA ARG A 293 -9.43 38.70 0.91
C ARG A 293 -8.36 39.80 0.96
N SER A 294 -7.28 39.59 1.73
CA SER A 294 -6.14 40.52 1.77
C SER A 294 -5.46 40.66 0.41
N LEU A 295 -5.25 39.55 -0.30
CA LEU A 295 -4.67 39.52 -1.65
C LEU A 295 -5.56 40.22 -2.68
N LEU A 296 -6.88 40.11 -2.58
CA LEU A 296 -7.81 40.88 -3.42
C LEU A 296 -7.73 42.39 -3.11
N HIS A 297 -7.67 42.76 -1.83
CA HIS A 297 -7.54 44.16 -1.43
C HIS A 297 -6.19 44.79 -1.80
N SER A 298 -5.12 44.00 -1.89
CA SER A 298 -3.81 44.47 -2.37
C SER A 298 -3.76 44.56 -3.89
N ALA A 299 -4.26 43.55 -4.62
CA ALA A 299 -4.35 43.55 -6.08
C ALA A 299 -5.24 44.68 -6.63
N GLY A 300 -6.37 44.97 -5.97
CA GLY A 300 -7.23 46.10 -6.32
C GLY A 300 -6.57 47.47 -6.08
N ARG A 301 -5.64 47.57 -5.12
CA ARG A 301 -4.86 48.79 -4.88
C ARG A 301 -3.79 48.99 -5.95
N THR A 302 -3.05 47.94 -6.35
CA THR A 302 -2.04 48.00 -7.42
C THR A 302 -2.63 48.27 -8.80
N ALA A 303 -3.85 47.79 -9.07
CA ALA A 303 -4.56 48.13 -10.30
C ALA A 303 -4.96 49.62 -10.34
N ARG A 304 -5.38 50.21 -9.21
CA ARG A 304 -5.72 51.64 -9.11
C ARG A 304 -4.50 52.57 -9.20
N THR A 305 -3.34 52.19 -8.67
CA THR A 305 -2.12 53.00 -8.81
C THR A 305 -1.53 52.99 -10.22
N ARG A 306 -1.83 51.98 -11.05
CA ARG A 306 -1.43 51.96 -12.47
C ARG A 306 -2.40 52.69 -13.42
N MET A 307 -3.57 53.12 -12.94
CA MET A 307 -4.58 53.85 -13.73
C MET A 307 -4.71 55.34 -13.31
N ARG A 308 -3.60 56.07 -13.19
CA ARG A 308 -3.62 57.54 -13.31
C ARG A 308 -2.99 57.95 -14.64
N PRO A 309 -3.79 58.31 -15.65
CA PRO A 309 -3.26 58.90 -16.87
C PRO A 309 -3.05 60.41 -16.64
N ASN A 310 -1.80 60.88 -16.72
CA ASN A 310 -1.55 62.26 -17.11
C ASN A 310 -1.65 62.33 -18.63
N PHE A 311 -2.86 62.50 -19.17
CA PHE A 311 -3.05 62.85 -20.59
C PHE A 311 -3.28 64.36 -20.69
N ARG A 312 -2.30 65.07 -21.22
CA ARG A 312 -2.50 66.37 -21.88
C ARG A 312 -2.94 66.10 -23.31
N THR A 313 -4.10 66.64 -23.66
CA THR A 313 -4.64 66.69 -25.02
C THR A 313 -3.93 67.74 -25.83
N SER A 314 -2.85 67.37 -26.50
CA SER A 314 -2.30 68.04 -27.67
C SER A 314 -1.06 67.26 -28.09
N ASP A 315 -1.20 66.41 -29.11
CA ASP A 315 -0.18 66.12 -30.13
C ASP A 315 -0.73 65.06 -31.11
N LEU A 316 -1.21 65.59 -32.23
CA LEU A 316 -1.21 65.12 -33.63
C LEU A 316 -0.37 63.83 -33.90
N HIS A 317 -0.70 62.86 -34.78
CA HIS A 317 -1.06 62.92 -36.22
C HIS A 317 -1.45 61.50 -36.75
N PRO A 318 -1.93 61.35 -38.01
CA PRO A 318 -2.60 60.13 -38.52
C PRO A 318 -1.71 59.13 -39.31
N LEU A 319 -2.09 57.84 -39.22
CA LEU A 319 -1.99 56.70 -40.19
C LEU A 319 -0.58 56.23 -40.69
N PRO A 320 -0.35 54.93 -41.01
CA PRO A 320 -1.12 54.18 -42.02
C PRO A 320 -1.42 52.68 -41.79
N LEU A 321 -2.43 52.23 -42.55
CA LEU A 321 -2.75 50.85 -42.91
C LEU A 321 -1.55 50.10 -43.52
N ARG A 322 -1.35 48.83 -43.12
CA ARG A 322 -0.80 47.79 -43.99
C ARG A 322 -1.54 46.47 -43.81
N VAL A 323 -2.00 45.95 -44.95
CA VAL A 323 -2.55 44.61 -45.18
C VAL A 323 -1.39 43.64 -45.43
N TRP A 324 -1.46 42.42 -44.89
CA TRP A 324 -0.87 41.25 -45.55
C TRP A 324 -1.79 40.03 -45.41
N LYS A 325 -2.16 39.47 -46.57
CA LYS A 325 -2.83 38.18 -46.78
C LYS A 325 -1.75 37.11 -46.94
N SER A 326 -1.99 35.89 -46.44
CA SER A 326 -1.58 34.67 -47.13
C SER A 326 -2.41 33.46 -46.69
N ARG A 327 -2.93 32.74 -47.68
CA ARG A 327 -3.70 31.49 -47.61
C ARG A 327 -2.76 30.29 -47.39
N SER A 328 -3.27 29.21 -46.80
CA SER A 328 -3.22 27.92 -47.50
C SER A 328 -4.27 26.95 -46.96
N THR A 329 -4.83 26.22 -47.90
CA THR A 329 -5.93 25.26 -47.87
C THR A 329 -5.43 23.83 -47.69
N TRP A 330 -6.23 23.01 -47.00
CA TRP A 330 -6.57 21.59 -47.25
C TRP A 330 -5.52 20.61 -47.80
N SER A 331 -5.37 19.46 -47.12
CA SER A 331 -5.80 18.16 -47.67
C SER A 331 -5.71 17.03 -46.64
N ALA A 332 -6.78 16.24 -46.61
CA ALA A 332 -6.82 14.87 -46.12
C ALA A 332 -6.45 13.93 -47.28
N VAL A 333 -5.79 12.80 -47.01
CA VAL A 333 -5.82 11.48 -47.72
C VAL A 333 -5.00 10.52 -46.85
N ARG A 334 -5.62 9.60 -46.08
CA ARG A 334 -5.75 8.15 -46.35
C ARG A 334 -4.55 7.48 -47.03
N HIS A 335 -3.89 6.58 -46.31
CA HIS A 335 -3.60 5.23 -46.81
C HIS A 335 -3.78 4.25 -45.66
#